data_AF-A0A060ZDY5-F1
#
_entry.id   AF-A0A060ZDY5-F1
#
_cell.length_a   1.000
_cell.length_b   1.000
_cell.length_c   1.000
_cell.angle_alpha   90.00
_cell.angle_beta   90.00
_cell.angle_gamma   90.00
#
_symmetry.space_group_name_H-M   'P 1'
#
loop_
_entity.id
_entity.type
_entity.pdbx_description
1 polymer ?
#
loop_
_entity_poly.entity_id
_entity_poly.type
_entity_poly.pdbx_seq_one_letter_code
_entity_poly.pdbx_strand_id
1 'polypeptide(L)'
;MSLCVSRPERGDTLFISIVPVLREADVVLTAQVELTQPWDSAWHLSLYPWETQRLTQLDSADQGVRRALLKTLKAVCRHCPALRPLTAAPLANLILHLSDKDVDWSEGCLSGRFQQCVWELIGYLEQGVLPSYFKPSVNMLNGVTEEEVDEMGFMLYCAVSEPDILLI
;
A
#
# COMPACT_ATOMS: atom_id res chain seq x y z
N MET A 1 -51.67 -1.35 -10.66
CA MET A 1 -50.97 -2.49 -10.04
C MET A 1 -49.49 -2.11 -10.01
N SER A 2 -49.00 -1.72 -8.83
CA SER A 2 -47.62 -1.28 -8.63
C SER A 2 -46.72 -2.51 -8.63
N LEU A 3 -45.77 -2.59 -9.56
CA LEU A 3 -44.65 -3.53 -9.45
C LEU A 3 -43.56 -2.81 -8.66
N CYS A 4 -43.46 -3.17 -7.38
CA CYS A 4 -42.29 -2.89 -6.57
C CYS A 4 -41.06 -3.45 -7.30
N VAL A 5 -40.23 -2.57 -7.85
CA VAL A 5 -38.85 -2.92 -8.20
C VAL A 5 -38.11 -2.99 -6.88
N SER A 6 -37.94 -4.22 -6.37
CA SER A 6 -37.04 -4.51 -5.27
C SER A 6 -35.64 -4.03 -5.65
N ARG A 7 -35.13 -3.10 -4.85
CA ARG A 7 -33.73 -2.67 -4.83
C ARG A 7 -32.87 -3.94 -4.67
N PRO A 8 -31.83 -4.18 -5.49
CA PRO A 8 -30.98 -5.36 -5.27
C PRO A 8 -30.34 -5.22 -3.89
N GLU A 9 -30.46 -6.27 -3.09
CA GLU A 9 -29.74 -6.43 -1.83
C GLU A 9 -28.25 -6.22 -2.13
N ARG A 10 -27.52 -5.51 -1.25
CA ARG A 10 -26.06 -5.35 -1.37
C ARG A 10 -25.42 -6.73 -1.23
N GLY A 11 -25.28 -7.44 -2.33
CA GLY A 11 -24.38 -8.58 -2.43
C GLY A 11 -22.96 -8.03 -2.50
N ASP A 12 -22.08 -8.51 -1.63
CA ASP A 12 -20.66 -8.22 -1.73
C ASP A 12 -20.12 -8.77 -3.05
N THR A 13 -19.62 -7.90 -3.93
CA THR A 13 -19.02 -8.30 -5.19
C THR A 13 -17.61 -8.83 -4.96
N LEU A 14 -17.34 -10.08 -5.38
CA LEU A 14 -16.00 -10.66 -5.39
C LEU A 14 -15.41 -10.56 -6.80
N PHE A 15 -14.24 -9.92 -6.91
CA PHE A 15 -13.45 -9.89 -8.14
C PHE A 15 -12.35 -10.95 -8.08
N ILE A 16 -12.30 -11.84 -9.08
CA ILE A 16 -11.28 -12.90 -9.18
C ILE A 16 -10.42 -12.62 -10.41
N SER A 17 -9.12 -12.45 -10.19
CA SER A 17 -8.10 -12.34 -11.24
C SER A 17 -7.25 -13.60 -11.27
N ILE A 18 -7.04 -14.16 -12.46
CA ILE A 18 -6.16 -15.32 -12.67
C ILE A 18 -4.82 -14.78 -13.17
N VAL A 19 -3.76 -14.96 -12.37
CA VAL A 19 -2.40 -14.51 -12.70
C VAL A 19 -1.48 -15.73 -12.77
N PRO A 20 -0.95 -16.09 -13.94
CA PRO A 20 0.06 -17.13 -14.06
C PRO A 20 1.32 -16.76 -13.27
N VAL A 21 1.89 -17.74 -12.57
CA VAL A 21 3.07 -17.57 -11.71
C VAL A 21 4.15 -18.57 -12.09
N LEU A 22 5.37 -18.07 -12.27
CA LEU A 22 6.59 -18.87 -12.30
C LEU A 22 7.34 -18.64 -10.98
N ARG A 23 7.71 -19.72 -10.28
CA ARG A 23 8.43 -19.64 -9.01
C ARG A 23 9.70 -20.47 -9.09
N GLU A 24 10.81 -19.84 -8.77
CA GLU A 24 12.13 -20.46 -8.64
C GLU A 24 12.75 -20.01 -7.32
N ALA A 25 12.90 -20.94 -6.37
CA ALA A 25 13.28 -20.63 -4.99
C ALA A 25 12.40 -19.51 -4.36
N ASP A 26 13.02 -18.41 -3.97
CA ASP A 26 12.39 -17.21 -3.41
C ASP A 26 11.97 -16.19 -4.48
N VAL A 27 12.34 -16.39 -5.75
CA VAL A 27 11.94 -15.53 -6.86
C VAL A 27 10.54 -15.91 -7.35
N VAL A 28 9.67 -14.90 -7.45
CA VAL A 28 8.31 -15.06 -7.96
C VAL A 28 8.11 -14.11 -9.12
N LEU A 29 7.74 -14.68 -10.26
CA LEU A 29 7.47 -13.97 -11.50
C LEU A 29 5.98 -14.11 -11.85
N THR A 30 5.32 -13.01 -12.20
CA THR A 30 3.91 -12.95 -12.57
C THR A 30 3.74 -12.52 -14.02
N ALA A 31 2.80 -13.14 -14.73
CA ALA A 31 2.41 -12.71 -16.06
C ALA A 31 1.35 -11.59 -15.95
N GLN A 32 1.82 -10.34 -15.92
CA GLN A 32 0.99 -9.13 -15.82
C GLN A 32 1.45 -8.13 -16.90
N VAL A 33 0.72 -8.11 -18.02
CA VAL A 33 1.11 -7.35 -19.22
C VAL A 33 1.17 -5.86 -18.91
N GLU A 34 0.24 -5.36 -18.09
CA GLU A 34 0.15 -3.94 -17.72
C GLU A 34 1.39 -3.45 -16.98
N LEU A 35 2.08 -4.33 -16.24
CA LEU A 35 3.30 -4.00 -15.48
C LEU A 35 4.59 -4.21 -16.28
N THR A 36 4.48 -4.76 -17.48
CA THR A 36 5.63 -5.14 -18.31
C THR A 36 5.66 -4.42 -19.66
N GLN A 37 4.70 -3.53 -19.94
CA GLN A 37 4.71 -2.75 -21.18
C GLN A 37 6.00 -1.90 -21.30
N PRO A 38 6.57 -1.77 -22.51
CA PRO A 38 6.10 -2.33 -23.79
C PRO A 38 6.63 -3.75 -24.09
N TRP A 39 7.17 -4.47 -23.11
CA TRP A 39 7.78 -5.80 -23.28
C TRP A 39 6.76 -6.93 -23.07
N ASP A 40 5.96 -7.23 -24.09
CA ASP A 40 4.89 -8.25 -24.03
C ASP A 40 5.35 -9.68 -23.66
N SER A 41 6.64 -9.98 -23.80
CA SER A 41 7.24 -11.27 -23.44
C SER A 41 7.94 -11.27 -22.08
N ALA A 42 7.95 -10.15 -21.36
CA ALA A 42 8.60 -10.05 -20.06
C ALA A 42 7.69 -10.60 -18.95
N TRP A 43 8.33 -11.13 -17.92
CA TRP A 43 7.66 -11.47 -16.67
C TRP A 43 7.87 -10.35 -15.65
N HIS A 44 6.83 -10.02 -14.89
CA HIS A 44 6.95 -9.06 -13.80
C HIS A 44 7.53 -9.73 -12.56
N LEU A 45 8.57 -9.13 -11.97
CA LEU A 45 9.12 -9.60 -10.70
C LEU A 45 8.23 -9.18 -9.53
N SER A 46 7.57 -10.15 -8.90
CA SER A 46 6.76 -9.90 -7.71
C SER A 46 7.63 -9.81 -6.45
N LEU A 47 7.70 -8.62 -5.85
CA LEU A 47 8.40 -8.37 -4.59
C LEU A 47 7.53 -8.66 -3.36
N TYR A 48 6.23 -8.85 -3.55
CA TYR A 48 5.26 -9.11 -2.49
C TYR A 48 5.66 -10.23 -1.49
N PRO A 49 6.20 -11.38 -1.93
CA PRO A 49 6.65 -12.42 -1.01
C PRO A 49 7.78 -11.94 -0.09
N TRP A 50 8.75 -11.19 -0.62
CA TRP A 50 9.88 -10.67 0.15
C TRP A 50 9.43 -9.62 1.17
N GLU A 51 8.56 -8.70 0.75
CA GLU A 51 7.96 -7.67 1.62
C GLU A 51 7.18 -8.31 2.78
N THR A 52 6.30 -9.26 2.47
CA THR A 52 5.46 -9.94 3.47
C THR A 52 6.29 -10.78 4.44
N GLN A 53 7.29 -11.49 3.91
CA GLN A 53 8.21 -12.29 4.72
C GLN A 53 9.02 -11.38 5.67
N ARG A 54 9.55 -10.28 5.17
CA ARG A 54 10.35 -9.35 5.98
C ARG A 54 9.53 -8.69 7.07
N LEU A 55 8.34 -8.19 6.77
CA LEU A 55 7.44 -7.64 7.79
C LEU A 55 7.09 -8.69 8.86
N THR A 56 6.86 -9.94 8.44
CA THR A 56 6.59 -11.05 9.37
C THR A 56 7.79 -11.37 10.25
N GLN A 57 8.99 -11.39 9.70
CA GLN A 57 10.22 -11.63 10.46
C GLN A 57 10.46 -10.53 11.49
N LEU A 58 10.31 -9.26 11.09
CA LEU A 58 10.47 -8.12 11.99
C LEU A 58 9.47 -8.20 13.15
N ASP A 59 8.17 -8.33 12.86
CA ASP A 59 7.15 -8.44 13.90
C ASP A 59 7.34 -9.68 14.79
N SER A 60 7.85 -10.79 14.25
CA SER A 60 8.09 -11.99 15.07
C SER A 60 9.27 -11.80 16.03
N ALA A 61 10.26 -10.98 15.64
CA ALA A 61 11.47 -10.75 16.42
C ALA A 61 11.22 -9.84 17.62
N ASP A 62 10.32 -8.85 17.50
CA ASP A 62 10.06 -7.84 18.53
C ASP A 62 8.59 -7.78 19.00
N GLN A 63 7.73 -8.69 18.53
CA GLN A 63 6.27 -8.62 18.73
C GLN A 63 5.68 -7.29 18.24
N GLY A 64 6.26 -6.74 17.17
CA GLY A 64 5.91 -5.44 16.63
C GLY A 64 4.58 -5.41 15.88
N VAL A 65 4.12 -4.19 15.63
CA VAL A 65 2.81 -3.92 15.00
C VAL A 65 2.89 -3.52 13.53
N ARG A 66 3.98 -3.81 12.80
CA ARG A 66 4.16 -3.34 11.42
C ARG A 66 3.08 -3.87 10.48
N ARG A 67 2.73 -5.16 10.60
CA ARG A 67 1.66 -5.75 9.79
C ARG A 67 0.27 -5.26 10.20
N ALA A 68 0.07 -4.91 11.47
CA ALA A 68 -1.18 -4.29 11.92
C ALA A 68 -1.32 -2.89 11.33
N LEU A 69 -0.26 -2.08 11.38
CA LEU A 69 -0.21 -0.77 10.77
C LEU A 69 -0.46 -0.82 9.26
N LEU A 70 0.15 -1.78 8.55
CA LEU A 70 -0.09 -1.98 7.11
C LEU A 70 -1.57 -2.25 6.82
N LYS A 71 -2.24 -3.07 7.65
CA LYS A 71 -3.68 -3.33 7.50
C LYS A 71 -4.51 -2.07 7.72
N THR A 72 -4.17 -1.29 8.75
CA THR A 72 -4.83 0.00 9.04
C THR A 72 -4.68 0.98 7.87
N LEU A 73 -3.47 1.19 7.36
CA LEU A 73 -3.23 2.08 6.21
C LEU A 73 -3.98 1.61 4.96
N LYS A 74 -3.99 0.30 4.67
CA LYS A 74 -4.76 -0.27 3.56
C LYS A 74 -6.26 -0.06 3.70
N ALA A 75 -6.78 -0.10 4.91
CA ALA A 75 -8.19 0.21 5.17
C ALA A 75 -8.46 1.69 4.90
N VAL A 76 -7.64 2.59 5.45
CA VAL A 76 -7.72 4.04 5.21
C VAL A 76 -7.71 4.37 3.71
N CYS A 77 -6.75 3.84 2.96
CA CYS A 77 -6.64 4.09 1.51
C CYS A 77 -7.83 3.53 0.71
N ARG A 78 -8.47 2.46 1.20
CA ARG A 78 -9.68 1.92 0.58
C ARG A 78 -10.88 2.83 0.80
N HIS A 79 -11.01 3.38 2.00
CA HIS A 79 -12.16 4.19 2.41
C HIS A 79 -12.05 5.65 1.96
N CYS A 80 -10.84 6.20 1.91
CA CYS A 80 -10.59 7.56 1.43
C CYS A 80 -10.32 7.58 -0.09
N PRO A 81 -11.21 8.17 -0.93
CA PRO A 81 -11.05 8.15 -2.38
C PRO A 81 -9.74 8.75 -2.88
N ALA A 82 -9.31 9.87 -2.29
CA ALA A 82 -8.07 10.55 -2.66
C ALA A 82 -6.82 9.66 -2.47
N LEU A 83 -6.86 8.71 -1.53
CA LEU A 83 -5.73 7.83 -1.20
C LEU A 83 -5.78 6.47 -1.92
N ARG A 84 -6.80 6.21 -2.76
CA ARG A 84 -6.93 4.94 -3.48
C ARG A 84 -5.76 4.60 -4.42
N PRO A 85 -5.04 5.55 -5.03
CA PRO A 85 -3.85 5.23 -5.83
C PRO A 85 -2.76 4.52 -5.02
N LEU A 86 -2.72 4.70 -3.69
CA LEU A 86 -1.80 3.99 -2.80
C LEU A 86 -2.23 2.55 -2.59
N THR A 87 -1.75 1.70 -3.49
CA THR A 87 -1.94 0.25 -3.38
C THR A 87 -1.10 -0.36 -2.24
N ALA A 88 -1.23 -1.67 -2.03
CA ALA A 88 -0.58 -2.33 -0.91
C ALA A 88 0.96 -2.27 -0.92
N ALA A 89 1.59 -2.28 -2.10
CA ALA A 89 3.05 -2.33 -2.23
C ALA A 89 3.74 -1.02 -1.78
N PRO A 90 3.31 0.19 -2.21
CA PRO A 90 3.81 1.45 -1.65
C PRO A 90 3.75 1.49 -0.11
N LEU A 91 2.63 1.09 0.48
CA LEU A 91 2.43 1.12 1.94
C LEU A 91 3.35 0.12 2.67
N ALA A 92 3.57 -1.06 2.10
CA ALA A 92 4.49 -2.04 2.67
C ALA A 92 5.94 -1.52 2.64
N ASN A 93 6.37 -0.92 1.52
CA ASN A 93 7.71 -0.37 1.36
C ASN A 93 7.94 0.84 2.28
N LEU A 94 6.96 1.72 2.45
CA LEU A 94 6.98 2.80 3.44
C LEU A 94 7.29 2.27 4.85
N ILE A 95 6.56 1.24 5.29
CA ILE A 95 6.76 0.64 6.63
C ILE A 95 8.13 -0.04 6.74
N LEU A 96 8.61 -0.70 5.68
CA LEU A 96 9.93 -1.32 5.68
C LEU A 96 11.05 -0.27 5.82
N HIS A 97 10.98 0.84 5.07
CA HIS A 97 11.93 1.95 5.24
C HIS A 97 11.84 2.57 6.64
N LEU A 98 10.63 2.73 7.18
CA LEU A 98 10.45 3.24 8.54
C LEU A 98 11.04 2.30 9.58
N SER A 99 11.00 0.99 9.34
CA SER A 99 11.54 -0.03 10.24
C SER A 99 13.06 0.00 10.35
N ASP A 100 13.76 0.55 9.36
CA ASP A 100 15.21 0.77 9.42
C ASP A 100 15.56 2.05 10.20
N LYS A 101 14.64 3.02 10.27
CA LYS A 101 14.83 4.30 10.99
C LYS A 101 14.45 4.19 12.47
N ASP A 102 13.38 3.45 12.79
CA ASP A 102 12.79 3.39 14.11
C ASP A 102 12.87 2.02 14.76
N VAL A 103 13.23 2.03 16.05
CA VAL A 103 13.49 0.81 16.81
C VAL A 103 12.26 0.33 17.59
N ASP A 104 11.35 1.22 17.99
CA ASP A 104 10.18 0.86 18.79
C ASP A 104 8.94 0.64 17.91
N TRP A 105 8.49 -0.60 17.85
CA TRP A 105 7.28 -1.04 17.15
C TRP A 105 6.29 -1.72 18.09
N SER A 106 6.39 -1.46 19.39
CA SER A 106 5.46 -1.98 20.38
C SER A 106 4.02 -1.48 20.12
N GLU A 107 3.04 -2.20 20.68
CA GLU A 107 1.61 -1.89 20.50
C GLU A 107 1.25 -0.45 20.91
N GLY A 108 1.85 0.04 21.99
CA GLY A 108 1.63 1.41 22.49
C GLY A 108 2.07 2.51 21.52
N CYS A 109 2.92 2.19 20.54
CA CYS A 109 3.42 3.15 19.55
C CYS A 109 2.62 3.15 18.25
N LEU A 110 1.58 2.31 18.10
CA LEU A 110 0.85 2.17 16.83
C LEU A 110 0.33 3.52 16.28
N SER A 111 -0.26 4.35 17.15
CA SER A 111 -0.77 5.68 16.76
C SER A 111 0.35 6.62 16.30
N GLY A 112 1.46 6.65 17.04
CA GLY A 112 2.64 7.43 16.67
C GLY A 112 3.23 6.97 15.33
N ARG A 113 3.31 5.67 15.09
CA ARG A 113 3.78 5.11 13.81
C ARG A 113 2.82 5.40 12.66
N PHE A 114 1.52 5.41 12.91
CA PHE A 114 0.54 5.85 11.92
C PHE A 114 0.77 7.32 11.52
N GLN A 115 0.90 8.23 12.48
CA GLN A 115 1.18 9.64 12.20
C GLN A 115 2.51 9.83 11.47
N GLN A 116 3.53 9.07 11.85
CA GLN A 116 4.82 9.12 11.18
C GLN A 116 4.75 8.61 9.74
N CYS A 117 3.96 7.57 9.46
CA CYS A 117 3.68 7.12 8.09
C CYS A 117 3.03 8.22 7.26
N VAL A 118 2.09 8.99 7.80
CA VAL A 118 1.47 10.13 7.10
C VAL A 118 2.53 11.17 6.72
N TRP A 119 3.39 11.57 7.66
CA TRP A 119 4.45 12.53 7.41
C TRP A 119 5.49 12.06 6.37
N GLU A 120 5.96 10.82 6.51
CA GLU A 120 6.93 10.25 5.58
C GLU A 120 6.34 10.10 4.18
N LEU A 121 5.06 9.73 4.08
CA LEU A 121 4.36 9.62 2.80
C LEU A 121 4.22 10.98 2.11
N ILE A 122 3.92 12.06 2.84
CA ILE A 122 3.95 13.43 2.30
C ILE A 122 5.34 13.71 1.71
N GLY A 123 6.41 13.44 2.47
CA GLY A 123 7.77 13.66 2.00
C GLY A 123 8.13 12.87 0.74
N TYR A 124 7.66 11.62 0.60
CA TYR A 124 7.87 10.82 -0.61
C TYR A 124 7.04 11.33 -1.80
N LEU A 125 5.81 11.80 -1.57
CA LEU A 125 4.97 12.41 -2.61
C LEU A 125 5.59 13.70 -3.14
N GLU A 126 6.10 14.56 -2.26
CA GLU A 126 6.79 15.81 -2.64
C GLU A 126 8.06 15.56 -3.46
N GLN A 127 8.79 14.49 -3.13
CA GLN A 127 9.96 14.07 -3.89
C GLN A 127 9.60 13.35 -5.20
N GLY A 128 8.34 12.90 -5.35
CA GLY A 128 7.88 12.07 -6.45
C GLY A 128 8.47 10.66 -6.50
N VAL A 129 9.17 10.23 -5.43
CA VAL A 129 9.91 8.97 -5.40
C VAL A 129 9.73 8.26 -4.07
N LEU A 130 9.15 7.07 -4.08
CA LEU A 130 9.20 6.09 -3.00
C LEU A 130 9.95 4.85 -3.51
N PRO A 131 11.23 4.65 -3.17
CA PRO A 131 11.99 3.51 -3.70
C PRO A 131 11.47 2.19 -3.11
N SER A 132 11.52 1.11 -3.89
CA SER A 132 11.38 -0.23 -3.32
C SER A 132 12.46 -0.49 -2.28
N TYR A 133 12.09 -1.13 -1.18
CA TYR A 133 13.01 -1.61 -0.16
C TYR A 133 14.02 -2.63 -0.72
N PHE A 134 13.55 -3.60 -1.53
CA PHE A 134 14.41 -4.67 -2.06
C PHE A 134 15.05 -4.34 -3.42
N LYS A 135 14.47 -3.40 -4.18
CA LYS A 135 14.95 -2.99 -5.51
C LYS A 135 14.96 -1.45 -5.63
N PRO A 136 15.91 -0.73 -4.99
CA PRO A 136 15.86 0.73 -4.89
C PRO A 136 15.76 1.51 -6.22
N SER A 137 16.09 0.88 -7.35
CA SER A 137 15.89 1.44 -8.69
C SER A 137 14.43 1.49 -9.15
N VAL A 138 13.51 0.81 -8.45
CA VAL A 138 12.07 0.78 -8.75
C VAL A 138 11.37 1.80 -7.86
N ASN A 139 10.73 2.80 -8.48
CA ASN A 139 9.89 3.77 -7.79
C ASN A 139 8.45 3.24 -7.66
N MET A 140 7.95 3.15 -6.43
CA MET A 140 6.61 2.71 -6.08
C MET A 140 5.51 3.71 -6.42
N LEU A 141 5.87 4.98 -6.68
CA LEU A 141 4.95 6.01 -7.14
C LEU A 141 4.86 6.10 -8.67
N ASN A 142 5.58 5.26 -9.41
CA ASN A 142 5.45 5.22 -10.86
C ASN A 142 4.02 4.82 -11.26
N GLY A 143 3.42 5.60 -12.17
CA GLY A 143 2.05 5.41 -12.61
C GLY A 143 1.01 6.23 -11.84
N VAL A 144 1.40 6.89 -10.74
CA VAL A 144 0.58 7.92 -10.10
C VAL A 144 0.70 9.22 -10.91
N THR A 145 -0.42 9.83 -11.23
CA THR A 145 -0.49 11.09 -11.98
C THR A 145 -0.23 12.31 -11.09
N GLU A 146 0.13 13.45 -11.69
CA GLU A 146 0.34 14.71 -10.95
C GLU A 146 -0.92 15.14 -10.18
N GLU A 147 -2.10 15.00 -10.79
CA GLU A 147 -3.40 15.26 -10.14
C GLU A 147 -3.62 14.34 -8.93
N GLU A 148 -3.34 13.04 -9.05
CA GLU A 148 -3.43 12.12 -7.91
C GLU A 148 -2.42 12.46 -6.80
N VAL A 149 -1.21 12.93 -7.16
CA VAL A 149 -0.21 13.38 -6.18
C VAL A 149 -0.73 14.60 -5.42
N ASP A 150 -1.29 15.59 -6.11
CA ASP A 150 -1.84 16.81 -5.49
C ASP A 150 -3.02 16.49 -4.57
N GLU A 151 -3.95 15.64 -5.01
CA GLU A 151 -5.12 15.21 -4.21
C GLU A 151 -4.68 14.45 -2.95
N MET A 152 -3.75 13.50 -3.10
CA MET A 152 -3.19 12.75 -1.96
C MET A 152 -2.45 13.67 -1.01
N GLY A 153 -1.60 14.56 -1.54
CA GLY A 153 -0.83 15.52 -0.77
C GLY A 153 -1.74 16.40 0.07
N PHE A 154 -2.75 17.02 -0.56
CA PHE A 154 -3.76 17.83 0.14
C PHE A 154 -4.45 17.05 1.27
N MET A 155 -4.93 15.83 0.98
CA MET A 155 -5.61 15.00 1.97
C MET A 155 -4.72 14.66 3.17
N LEU A 156 -3.48 14.25 2.91
CA LEU A 156 -2.52 13.90 3.97
C LEU A 156 -2.10 15.12 4.79
N TYR A 157 -1.94 16.28 4.15
CA TYR A 157 -1.66 17.55 4.83
C TYR A 157 -2.79 17.97 5.78
N CYS A 158 -4.06 17.80 5.37
CA CYS A 158 -5.18 18.01 6.28
C CYS A 158 -5.14 17.03 7.47
N ALA A 159 -4.82 15.76 7.20
CA ALA A 159 -4.78 14.69 8.20
C ALA A 159 -3.70 14.87 9.26
N VAL A 160 -2.64 15.65 8.98
CA VAL A 160 -1.64 16.03 9.98
C VAL A 160 -2.28 16.79 11.15
N SER A 161 -3.20 17.72 10.85
CA SER A 161 -3.87 18.53 11.87
C SER A 161 -5.10 17.84 12.44
N GLU A 162 -5.84 17.13 11.58
CA GLU A 162 -7.09 16.45 11.92
C GLU A 162 -7.04 14.99 11.43
N PRO A 163 -6.37 14.07 12.15
CA PRO A 163 -6.17 12.69 11.69
C PRO A 163 -7.47 11.91 11.53
N ASP A 164 -8.53 12.32 12.23
CA ASP A 164 -9.85 11.68 12.19
C ASP A 164 -10.48 11.73 10.80
N ILE A 165 -10.08 12.66 9.92
CA ILE A 165 -10.58 12.74 8.54
C ILE A 165 -10.26 11.49 7.71
N LEU A 166 -9.23 10.73 8.11
CA LEU A 166 -8.82 9.49 7.45
C LEU A 166 -9.63 8.27 7.91
N LEU A 167 -10.45 8.42 8.97
CA LEU A 167 -11.17 7.34 9.63
C LEU A 167 -12.69 7.40 9.38
N ILE A 168 -13.14 8.29 8.50
CA ILE A 168 -14.56 8.55 8.17
C ILE A 168 -15.05 7.65 7.03
#